data_AF-A0A382W4F0-F1
#
_entry.id   AF-A0A382W4F0-F1
#
_cell.length_a   1.000
_cell.length_b   1.000
_cell.length_c   1.000
_cell.angle_alpha   90.00
_cell.angle_beta   90.00
_cell.angle_gamma   90.00
#
_symmetry.space_group_name_H-M   'P 1'
#
loop_
_entity.id
_entity.type
_entity.pdbx_description
1 polymer ?
#
loop_
_entity_poly.entity_id
_entity_poly.type
_entity_poly.pdbx_seq_one_letter_code
_entity_poly.pdbx_strand_id
1 'polypeptide(L)'
;MVLRFLLISALTFTAFVFPQENRRDFDTELDYQSEAIDKVRKEIEETRRRIKSEKKKEKSTARRLSNIDKEISLTDKLYTQLKQELGKTETKIDKLSTAIQANERQLEILRDRYAARVVQMYKKGTLADIEKLLSSTSWRQAVYRAKYMGIISDVDQKTQNKIKSLLIDIGRQRIGLESSYRNKV
;
A
#
# COMPACT_ATOMS: atom_id res chain seq x y z
N MET A 1 -89.37 -84.61 -38.83
CA MET A 1 -89.45 -84.28 -37.41
C MET A 1 -88.25 -84.91 -36.68
N VAL A 2 -87.57 -84.08 -35.90
CA VAL A 2 -86.62 -84.35 -34.79
C VAL A 2 -85.19 -84.87 -35.04
N LEU A 3 -84.81 -85.57 -36.12
CA LEU A 3 -83.47 -86.20 -36.18
C LEU A 3 -82.51 -85.75 -37.31
N ARG A 4 -82.67 -84.53 -37.85
CA ARG A 4 -81.64 -83.89 -38.71
C ARG A 4 -81.32 -82.44 -38.34
N PHE A 5 -82.05 -81.86 -37.38
CA PHE A 5 -81.74 -80.56 -36.78
C PHE A 5 -80.51 -80.59 -35.86
N LEU A 6 -80.03 -81.78 -35.47
CA LEU A 6 -78.86 -81.96 -34.59
C LEU A 6 -77.49 -81.84 -35.28
N LEU A 7 -77.44 -81.77 -36.61
CA LEU A 7 -76.18 -81.56 -37.35
C LEU A 7 -75.89 -80.08 -37.66
N ILE A 8 -76.87 -79.19 -37.47
CA ILE A 8 -76.69 -77.74 -37.60
C ILE A 8 -76.31 -77.11 -36.25
N SER A 9 -76.63 -77.76 -35.12
CA SER A 9 -76.22 -77.33 -33.77
C SER A 9 -74.75 -77.61 -33.42
N ALA A 10 -74.01 -78.32 -34.28
CA ALA A 10 -72.58 -78.56 -34.10
C ALA A 10 -71.69 -77.49 -34.79
N LEU A 11 -72.29 -76.56 -35.54
CA LEU A 11 -71.56 -75.53 -36.31
C LEU A 11 -71.61 -74.13 -35.67
N THR A 12 -72.21 -73.98 -34.49
CA THR A 12 -72.35 -72.68 -33.78
C THR A 12 -71.65 -72.64 -32.42
N PHE A 13 -70.73 -73.57 -32.13
CA PHE A 13 -69.99 -73.63 -30.86
C PHE A 13 -68.46 -73.51 -31.01
N THR A 14 -67.97 -72.85 -32.07
CA THR A 14 -66.55 -72.47 -32.20
C THR A 14 -66.38 -70.99 -32.51
N ALA A 15 -67.29 -70.17 -31.99
CA ALA A 15 -67.08 -68.74 -31.81
C ALA A 15 -66.88 -68.42 -30.31
N PHE A 16 -66.05 -69.20 -29.63
CA PHE A 16 -65.35 -68.69 -28.46
C PHE A 16 -64.01 -68.17 -28.96
N VAL A 17 -63.99 -66.86 -29.19
CA VAL A 17 -62.78 -66.06 -29.24
C VAL A 17 -61.91 -66.50 -28.06
N PHE A 18 -60.72 -67.03 -28.33
CA PHE A 18 -59.62 -67.04 -27.38
C PHE A 18 -58.91 -65.69 -27.53
N PRO A 19 -59.00 -64.75 -26.57
CA PRO A 19 -58.07 -63.64 -26.49
C PRO A 19 -57.12 -63.90 -25.32
N GLN A 20 -56.25 -64.90 -25.39
CA GLN A 20 -55.24 -65.11 -24.35
C GLN A 20 -53.93 -65.65 -24.92
N GLU A 21 -53.15 -64.76 -25.53
CA GLU A 21 -51.69 -64.89 -25.59
C GLU A 21 -50.97 -63.53 -25.55
N ASN A 22 -51.61 -62.44 -25.98
CA ASN A 22 -50.96 -61.10 -26.02
C ASN A 22 -50.86 -60.35 -24.68
N ARG A 23 -51.56 -60.76 -23.61
CA ARG A 23 -51.61 -59.95 -22.36
C ARG A 23 -50.28 -59.96 -21.60
N ARG A 24 -49.52 -61.07 -21.65
CA ARG A 24 -48.20 -61.17 -21.02
C ARG A 24 -47.17 -60.28 -21.71
N ASP A 25 -47.17 -60.21 -23.04
CA ASP A 25 -46.25 -59.37 -23.82
C ASP A 25 -46.54 -57.87 -23.64
N PHE A 26 -47.81 -57.48 -23.47
CA PHE A 26 -48.16 -56.09 -23.15
C PHE A 26 -47.72 -55.68 -21.75
N ASP A 27 -47.88 -56.55 -20.75
CA ASP A 27 -47.48 -56.24 -19.38
C ASP A 27 -45.95 -56.15 -19.25
N THR A 28 -45.18 -57.02 -19.93
CA THR A 28 -43.70 -56.94 -19.96
C THR A 28 -43.18 -55.73 -20.73
N GLU A 29 -43.80 -55.36 -21.85
CA GLU A 29 -43.44 -54.14 -22.58
C GLU A 29 -43.79 -52.88 -21.77
N LEU A 30 -44.93 -52.89 -21.06
CA LEU A 30 -45.32 -51.81 -20.15
C LEU A 30 -44.34 -51.68 -18.99
N ASP A 31 -43.92 -52.80 -18.39
CA ASP A 31 -42.92 -52.82 -17.32
C ASP A 31 -41.55 -52.34 -17.83
N TYR A 32 -41.13 -52.76 -19.02
CA TYR A 32 -39.89 -52.30 -19.65
C TYR A 32 -39.92 -50.79 -19.94
N GLN A 33 -41.03 -50.29 -20.48
CA GLN A 33 -41.22 -48.86 -20.72
C GLN A 33 -41.28 -48.08 -19.40
N SER A 34 -41.89 -48.64 -18.36
CA SER A 34 -41.94 -48.05 -17.02
C SER A 34 -40.53 -47.96 -16.40
N GLU A 35 -39.73 -49.02 -16.50
CA GLU A 35 -38.34 -49.04 -16.02
C GLU A 35 -37.47 -48.04 -16.81
N ALA A 36 -37.66 -47.96 -18.13
CA ALA A 36 -36.98 -46.98 -18.98
C ALA A 36 -37.37 -45.54 -18.59
N ILE A 37 -38.65 -45.29 -18.31
CA ILE A 37 -39.13 -43.99 -17.82
C ILE A 37 -38.52 -43.66 -16.46
N ASP A 38 -38.45 -44.61 -15.54
CA ASP A 38 -37.87 -44.40 -14.22
C ASP A 38 -36.36 -44.17 -14.27
N LYS A 39 -35.65 -44.83 -15.17
CA LYS A 39 -34.24 -44.57 -15.44
C LYS A 39 -34.03 -43.14 -15.97
N VAL A 40 -34.82 -42.72 -16.95
CA VAL A 40 -34.77 -41.35 -17.48
C VAL A 40 -35.12 -40.32 -16.39
N ARG A 41 -36.10 -40.60 -15.53
CA ARG A 41 -36.43 -39.74 -14.38
C ARG A 41 -35.24 -39.58 -13.42
N LYS A 42 -34.56 -40.67 -13.09
CA LYS A 42 -33.34 -40.63 -12.24
C LYS A 42 -32.23 -39.81 -12.89
N GLU A 43 -31.98 -40.00 -14.19
CA GLU A 43 -30.96 -39.22 -14.93
C GLU A 43 -31.28 -37.72 -14.97
N ILE A 44 -32.56 -37.35 -15.11
CA ILE A 44 -33.02 -35.95 -15.03
C ILE A 44 -32.76 -35.38 -13.63
N GLU A 45 -33.04 -36.13 -12.57
CA GLU A 45 -32.79 -35.69 -11.20
C GLU A 45 -31.30 -35.48 -10.92
N GLU A 46 -30.45 -36.41 -11.35
CA GLU A 46 -28.99 -36.28 -11.23
C GLU A 46 -28.46 -35.06 -12.00
N THR A 47 -28.97 -34.84 -13.21
CA THR A 47 -28.62 -33.67 -14.03
C THR A 47 -29.06 -32.37 -13.35
N ARG A 48 -30.27 -32.32 -12.77
CA ARG A 48 -30.75 -31.16 -11.99
C ARG A 48 -29.89 -30.90 -10.76
N ARG A 49 -29.46 -31.95 -10.05
CA ARG A 49 -28.53 -31.84 -8.91
C ARG A 49 -27.20 -31.27 -9.37
N ARG A 50 -26.66 -31.74 -10.50
CA ARG A 50 -25.41 -31.24 -11.11
C ARG A 50 -25.52 -29.77 -11.54
N ILE A 51 -26.59 -29.37 -12.21
CA ILE A 51 -26.85 -27.96 -12.58
C ILE A 51 -26.90 -27.07 -11.32
N LYS A 52 -27.61 -27.52 -10.28
CA LYS A 52 -27.69 -26.78 -9.01
C LYS A 52 -26.31 -26.65 -8.34
N SER A 53 -25.46 -27.68 -8.39
CA SER A 53 -24.11 -27.59 -7.85
C SER A 53 -23.21 -26.68 -8.68
N GLU A 54 -23.26 -26.76 -10.01
CA GLU A 54 -22.47 -25.90 -10.89
C GLU A 54 -22.87 -24.42 -10.75
N LYS A 55 -24.18 -24.12 -10.69
CA LYS A 55 -24.69 -22.76 -10.41
C LYS A 55 -24.21 -22.20 -9.06
N LYS A 56 -24.08 -23.04 -8.03
CA LYS A 56 -23.51 -22.64 -6.73
C LYS A 56 -22.01 -22.35 -6.84
N LYS A 57 -21.26 -23.18 -7.57
CA LYS A 57 -19.82 -22.96 -7.83
C LYS A 57 -19.61 -21.68 -8.61
N GLU A 58 -20.36 -21.45 -9.69
CA GLU A 58 -20.32 -20.23 -10.50
C GLU A 58 -20.55 -18.98 -9.63
N LYS A 59 -21.61 -18.98 -8.81
CA LYS A 59 -21.87 -17.88 -7.86
C LYS A 59 -20.74 -17.66 -6.86
N SER A 60 -20.10 -18.74 -6.39
CA SER A 60 -18.93 -18.67 -5.51
C SER A 60 -17.71 -18.08 -6.20
N THR A 61 -17.42 -18.52 -7.44
CA THR A 61 -16.33 -18.01 -8.27
C THR A 61 -16.53 -16.54 -8.62
N ALA A 62 -17.74 -16.12 -9.01
CA ALA A 62 -18.06 -14.71 -9.27
C ALA A 62 -17.84 -13.82 -8.04
N ARG A 63 -18.20 -14.31 -6.84
CA ARG A 63 -17.91 -13.60 -5.58
C ARG A 63 -16.40 -13.52 -5.30
N ARG A 64 -15.66 -14.59 -5.55
CA ARG A 64 -14.19 -14.59 -5.41
C ARG A 64 -13.54 -13.59 -6.35
N LEU A 65 -13.98 -13.54 -7.61
CA LEU A 65 -13.49 -12.57 -8.59
C LEU A 65 -13.75 -11.13 -8.11
N SER A 66 -14.97 -10.82 -7.69
CA SER A 66 -15.30 -9.49 -7.16
C SER A 66 -14.47 -9.11 -5.92
N ASN A 67 -14.17 -10.08 -5.05
CA ASN A 67 -13.29 -9.84 -3.90
C ASN A 67 -11.84 -9.57 -4.33
N ILE A 68 -11.33 -10.31 -5.33
CA ILE A 68 -9.99 -10.10 -5.90
C ILE A 68 -9.91 -8.73 -6.57
N ASP A 69 -10.90 -8.31 -7.36
CA ASP A 69 -10.94 -6.98 -7.97
C ASP A 69 -10.88 -5.88 -6.92
N LYS A 70 -11.60 -6.07 -5.80
CA LYS A 70 -11.56 -5.15 -4.67
C LYS A 70 -10.17 -5.13 -4.01
N GLU A 71 -9.54 -6.29 -3.84
CA GLU A 71 -8.18 -6.41 -3.29
C GLU A 71 -7.15 -5.73 -4.20
N ILE A 72 -7.24 -5.91 -5.51
CA ILE A 72 -6.41 -5.22 -6.51
C ILE A 72 -6.58 -3.71 -6.40
N SER A 73 -7.83 -3.22 -6.36
CA SER A 73 -8.11 -1.79 -6.23
C SER A 73 -7.57 -1.18 -4.93
N LEU A 74 -7.72 -1.90 -3.81
CA LEU A 74 -7.16 -1.47 -2.52
C LEU A 74 -5.63 -1.47 -2.53
N THR A 75 -5.02 -2.49 -3.15
CA THR A 75 -3.56 -2.60 -3.30
C THR A 75 -3.00 -1.49 -4.17
N ASP A 76 -3.66 -1.15 -5.29
CA ASP A 76 -3.24 -0.05 -6.17
C ASP A 76 -3.32 1.32 -5.47
N LYS A 77 -4.38 1.53 -4.67
CA LYS A 77 -4.51 2.73 -3.83
C LYS A 77 -3.37 2.82 -2.82
N LEU A 78 -3.06 1.72 -2.13
CA LEU A 78 -1.95 1.66 -1.18
C LEU A 78 -0.60 1.92 -1.87
N TYR A 79 -0.35 1.30 -3.02
CA TYR A 79 0.85 1.52 -3.82
C TYR A 79 1.02 3.00 -4.19
N THR A 80 -0.06 3.64 -4.64
CA THR A 80 -0.06 5.06 -5.00
C THR A 80 0.26 5.95 -3.79
N GLN A 81 -0.30 5.64 -2.63
CA GLN A 81 -0.01 6.38 -1.39
C GLN A 81 1.45 6.23 -0.98
N LEU A 82 1.98 5.00 -0.97
CA LEU A 82 3.39 4.74 -0.65
C LEU A 82 4.33 5.45 -1.61
N LYS A 83 4.01 5.46 -2.92
CA LYS A 83 4.80 6.18 -3.93
C LYS A 83 4.81 7.69 -3.68
N GLN A 84 3.69 8.28 -3.26
CA GLN A 84 3.62 9.69 -2.90
C GLN A 84 4.42 10.00 -1.63
N GLU A 85 4.34 9.15 -0.61
CA GLU A 85 5.12 9.29 0.63
C GLU A 85 6.62 9.16 0.39
N LEU A 86 7.03 8.23 -0.47
CA LEU A 86 8.42 8.08 -0.91
C LEU A 86 8.92 9.37 -1.57
N GLY A 87 8.18 9.92 -2.53
CA GLY A 87 8.56 11.17 -3.21
C GLY A 87 8.65 12.37 -2.25
N LYS A 88 7.75 12.47 -1.26
CA LYS A 88 7.83 13.49 -0.20
C LYS A 88 9.08 13.31 0.66
N THR A 89 9.41 12.06 1.00
CA THR A 89 10.58 11.72 1.83
C THR A 89 11.88 12.03 1.09
N GLU A 90 11.97 11.73 -0.20
CA GLU A 90 13.13 12.08 -1.05
C GLU A 90 13.32 13.59 -1.16
N THR A 91 12.25 14.33 -1.43
CA THR A 91 12.29 15.81 -1.45
C THR A 91 12.78 16.38 -0.12
N LYS A 92 12.39 15.77 1.01
CA LYS A 92 12.84 16.19 2.34
C LYS A 92 14.33 15.89 2.56
N ILE A 93 14.80 14.73 2.13
CA ILE A 93 16.22 14.34 2.16
C ILE A 93 17.07 15.34 1.36
N ASP A 94 16.65 15.70 0.15
CA ASP A 94 17.39 16.63 -0.70
C ASP A 94 17.49 18.03 -0.08
N LYS A 95 16.38 18.54 0.47
CA LYS A 95 16.34 19.84 1.17
C LYS A 95 17.25 19.85 2.39
N LEU A 96 17.20 18.79 3.21
CA LEU A 96 18.05 18.68 4.41
C LEU A 96 19.53 18.59 4.03
N SER A 97 19.87 17.77 3.03
CA SER A 97 21.25 17.61 2.55
C SER A 97 21.83 18.92 2.04
N THR A 98 21.06 19.65 1.21
CA THR A 98 21.46 20.96 0.69
C THR A 98 21.63 21.98 1.81
N ALA A 99 20.72 22.00 2.78
CA ALA A 99 20.79 22.93 3.91
C ALA A 99 21.99 22.64 4.83
N ILE A 100 22.30 21.35 5.07
CA ILE A 100 23.49 20.93 5.83
C ILE A 100 24.75 21.42 5.12
N GLN A 101 24.89 21.18 3.82
CA GLN A 101 26.06 21.58 3.05
C GLN A 101 26.27 23.11 3.07
N ALA A 102 25.18 23.89 2.92
CA ALA A 102 25.23 25.34 3.01
C ALA A 102 25.67 25.83 4.40
N ASN A 103 25.10 25.23 5.46
CA ASN A 103 25.42 25.57 6.84
C ASN A 103 26.87 25.19 7.21
N GLU A 104 27.35 24.03 6.75
CA GLU A 104 28.73 23.56 6.95
C GLU A 104 29.73 24.51 6.29
N ARG A 105 29.46 24.93 5.04
CA ARG A 105 30.30 25.92 4.35
C ARG A 105 30.30 27.27 5.06
N GLN A 106 29.16 27.72 5.56
CA GLN A 106 29.09 28.96 6.34
C GLN A 106 29.86 28.84 7.67
N LEU A 107 29.73 27.69 8.33
CA LEU A 107 30.43 27.41 9.58
C LEU A 107 31.94 27.42 9.39
N GLU A 108 32.44 26.77 8.34
CA GLU A 108 33.87 26.76 7.98
C GLU A 108 34.41 28.19 7.82
N ILE A 109 33.76 28.99 6.97
CA ILE A 109 34.15 30.39 6.73
C ILE A 109 34.19 31.20 8.03
N LEU A 110 33.19 31.04 8.90
CA LEU A 110 33.14 31.76 10.18
C LEU A 110 34.21 31.28 11.16
N ARG A 111 34.48 29.96 11.22
CA ARG A 111 35.53 29.40 12.09
C ARG A 111 36.90 29.89 11.68
N ASP A 112 37.21 29.93 10.38
CA ASP A 112 38.50 30.40 9.88
C ASP A 112 38.73 31.88 10.20
N ARG A 113 37.72 32.73 9.94
CA ARG A 113 37.78 34.15 10.28
C ARG A 113 37.93 34.38 11.77
N TYR A 114 37.17 33.65 12.58
CA TYR A 114 37.22 33.78 14.04
C TYR A 114 38.57 33.29 14.59
N ALA A 115 39.10 32.18 14.08
CA ALA A 115 40.41 31.67 14.45
C ALA A 115 41.53 32.68 14.14
N ALA A 116 41.54 33.23 12.92
CA ALA A 116 42.49 34.28 12.52
C ALA A 116 42.41 35.49 13.45
N ARG A 117 41.20 35.91 13.82
CA ARG A 117 40.97 37.03 14.75
C ARG A 117 41.47 36.73 16.16
N VAL A 118 41.19 35.56 16.71
CA VAL A 118 41.67 35.14 18.02
C VAL A 118 43.19 35.12 18.07
N VAL A 119 43.86 34.62 17.01
CA VAL A 119 45.32 34.65 16.91
C VAL A 119 45.84 36.09 16.85
N GLN A 120 45.19 36.98 16.10
CA GLN A 120 45.58 38.40 16.06
C GLN A 120 45.41 39.09 17.41
N MET A 121 44.31 38.82 18.13
CA MET A 121 44.07 39.35 19.48
C MET A 121 45.13 38.85 20.46
N TYR A 122 45.46 37.56 20.40
CA TYR A 122 46.51 36.97 21.24
C TYR A 122 47.89 37.60 20.97
N LYS A 123 48.28 37.73 19.69
CA LYS A 123 49.56 38.33 19.29
C LYS A 123 49.69 39.80 19.68
N LYS A 124 48.58 40.54 19.68
CA LYS A 124 48.56 41.98 19.98
C LYS A 124 48.33 42.28 21.46
N GLY A 125 47.75 41.35 22.22
CA GLY A 125 47.51 41.46 23.66
C GLY A 125 46.36 42.40 24.02
N THR A 126 45.46 41.97 24.91
CA THR A 126 44.37 42.83 25.45
C THR A 126 44.88 43.98 26.30
N LEU A 127 46.02 43.79 26.98
CA LEU A 127 46.72 44.84 27.73
C LEU A 127 47.18 45.98 26.82
N ALA A 128 47.62 45.70 25.60
CA ALA A 128 48.05 46.72 24.65
C ALA A 128 46.88 47.61 24.19
N ASP A 129 45.66 47.07 24.07
CA ASP A 129 44.49 47.87 23.70
C ASP A 129 44.04 48.80 24.84
N ILE A 130 44.08 48.35 26.10
CA ILE A 130 43.80 49.16 27.28
C ILE A 130 44.90 50.21 27.50
N GLU A 131 46.15 49.80 27.38
CA GLU A 131 47.31 50.70 27.45
C GLU A 131 47.24 51.77 26.36
N LYS A 132 46.83 51.41 25.14
CA LYS A 132 46.62 52.34 24.03
C LYS A 132 45.40 53.24 24.20
N LEU A 133 44.38 52.80 24.95
CA LEU A 133 43.26 53.63 25.36
C LEU A 133 43.70 54.66 26.41
N LEU A 134 44.43 54.24 27.44
CA LEU A 134 44.90 55.09 28.55
C LEU A 134 46.06 56.02 28.15
N SER A 135 46.89 55.63 27.19
CA SER A 135 47.98 56.46 26.63
C SER A 135 47.54 57.35 25.46
N SER A 136 46.22 57.49 25.21
CA SER A 136 45.72 58.35 24.15
C SER A 136 46.06 59.82 24.43
N THR A 137 46.64 60.52 23.45
CA THR A 137 47.08 61.92 23.59
C THR A 137 45.95 62.93 23.75
N SER A 138 44.68 62.53 23.54
CA SER A 138 43.51 63.37 23.84
C SER A 138 42.30 62.56 24.32
N TRP A 139 41.51 63.16 25.24
CA TRP A 139 40.26 62.59 25.75
C TRP A 139 39.29 62.18 24.63
N ARG A 140 39.16 63.03 23.60
CA ARG A 140 38.33 62.77 22.42
C ARG A 140 38.73 61.48 21.71
N GLN A 141 40.04 61.24 21.52
CA GLN A 141 40.54 60.02 20.88
C GLN A 141 40.27 58.77 21.73
N ALA A 142 40.44 58.86 23.06
CA ALA A 142 40.13 57.76 23.97
C ALA A 142 38.65 57.34 23.88
N VAL A 143 37.72 58.30 23.88
CA VAL A 143 36.27 58.07 23.75
C VAL A 143 35.93 57.35 22.44
N TYR A 144 36.49 57.79 21.31
CA TYR A 144 36.25 57.12 20.02
C TYR A 144 36.80 55.69 19.99
N ARG A 145 38.02 55.47 20.50
CA ARG A 145 38.62 54.13 20.57
C ARG A 145 37.80 53.19 21.44
N ALA A 146 37.30 53.66 22.59
CA ALA A 146 36.42 52.87 23.46
C ALA A 146 35.12 52.48 22.75
N LYS A 147 34.52 53.42 22.00
CA LYS A 147 33.34 53.13 21.17
C LYS A 147 33.61 52.04 20.13
N TYR A 148 34.71 52.13 19.38
CA TYR A 148 35.08 51.11 18.40
C TYR A 148 35.34 49.75 19.03
N MET A 149 35.98 49.71 20.20
CA MET A 149 36.21 48.47 20.96
C MET A 149 34.89 47.77 21.31
N GLY A 150 33.87 48.55 21.72
CA GLY A 150 32.52 48.03 21.95
C GLY A 150 31.89 47.42 20.69
N ILE A 151 32.00 48.10 19.55
CA ILE A 151 31.50 47.58 18.26
C ILE A 151 32.21 46.28 17.87
N ILE A 152 33.53 46.24 18.02
CA ILE A 152 34.38 45.08 17.74
C ILE A 152 33.95 43.90 18.61
N SER A 153 33.75 44.11 19.91
CA SER A 153 33.30 43.10 20.86
C SER A 153 31.90 42.55 20.53
N ASP A 154 30.96 43.42 20.15
CA ASP A 154 29.62 43.01 19.70
C ASP A 154 29.68 42.13 18.44
N VAL A 155 30.53 42.48 17.47
CA VAL A 155 30.75 41.67 16.27
C VAL A 155 31.36 40.29 16.61
N ASP A 156 32.29 40.23 17.57
CA ASP A 156 32.86 38.95 18.03
C ASP A 156 31.81 38.07 18.70
N GLN A 157 31.02 38.66 19.60
CA GLN A 157 29.96 37.94 20.29
C GLN A 157 28.92 37.41 19.31
N LYS A 158 28.51 38.23 18.34
CA LYS A 158 27.59 37.81 17.25
C LYS A 158 28.18 36.68 16.41
N THR A 159 29.47 36.76 16.08
CA THR A 159 30.17 35.70 15.31
C THR A 159 30.20 34.40 16.09
N GLN A 160 30.59 34.44 17.37
CA GLN A 160 30.62 33.27 18.24
C GLN A 160 29.22 32.64 18.40
N ASN A 161 28.21 33.47 18.62
CA ASN A 161 26.82 33.01 18.73
C ASN A 161 26.33 32.39 17.41
N LYS A 162 26.69 32.97 16.27
CA LYS A 162 26.36 32.41 14.96
C LYS A 162 27.01 31.04 14.75
N ILE A 163 28.29 30.89 15.09
CA ILE A 163 29.00 29.59 15.06
C ILE A 163 28.27 28.55 15.93
N LYS A 164 27.92 28.90 17.17
CA LYS A 164 27.18 28.01 18.08
C LYS A 164 25.82 27.60 17.49
N SER A 165 25.07 28.56 16.93
CA SER A 165 23.77 28.28 16.31
C SER A 165 23.90 27.34 15.11
N LEU A 166 24.88 27.56 14.23
CA LEU A 166 25.11 26.70 13.06
C LEU A 166 25.45 25.27 13.46
N LEU A 167 26.26 25.07 14.51
CA LEU A 167 26.57 23.74 15.02
C LEU A 167 25.31 23.00 15.49
N ILE A 168 24.43 23.69 16.22
CA ILE A 168 23.15 23.13 16.69
C ILE A 168 22.23 22.82 15.50
N ASP A 169 22.12 23.74 14.55
CA ASP A 169 21.26 23.59 13.37
C ASP A 169 21.70 22.41 12.50
N ILE A 170 23.00 22.29 12.21
CA ILE A 170 23.57 21.13 11.49
C ILE A 170 23.29 19.84 12.24
N GLY A 171 23.47 19.82 13.57
CA GLY A 171 23.17 18.65 14.39
C GLY A 171 21.69 18.22 14.28
N ARG A 172 20.77 19.17 14.41
CA ARG A 172 19.33 18.92 14.25
C ARG A 172 18.98 18.44 12.84
N GLN A 173 19.56 19.06 11.81
CA GLN A 173 19.35 18.68 10.42
C GLN A 173 19.85 17.27 10.13
N ARG A 174 21.02 16.87 10.67
CA ARG A 174 21.54 15.50 10.53
C ARG A 174 20.64 14.45 11.18
N ILE A 175 20.12 14.71 12.38
CA ILE A 175 19.14 13.83 13.04
C ILE A 175 17.87 13.72 12.18
N GLY A 176 17.38 14.85 11.65
CA GLY A 176 16.22 14.87 10.76
C GLY A 176 16.45 14.10 9.45
N LEU A 177 17.67 14.15 8.91
CA LEU A 177 18.08 13.45 7.71
C LEU A 177 18.12 11.93 7.96
N GLU A 178 18.75 11.49 9.05
CA GLU A 178 18.80 10.09 9.46
C GLU A 178 17.40 9.50 9.69
N SER A 179 16.52 10.25 10.36
CA SER A 179 15.12 9.85 10.50
C SER A 179 14.39 9.73 9.17
N SER A 180 14.72 10.58 8.19
CA SER A 180 14.10 10.53 6.85
C SER A 180 14.59 9.32 6.05
N TYR A 181 15.86 8.94 6.19
CA TYR A 181 16.39 7.69 5.60
C TYR A 181 15.78 6.45 6.23
N ARG A 182 15.61 6.42 7.56
CA ARG A 182 14.95 5.29 8.24
C ARG A 182 13.49 5.10 7.81
N ASN A 183 12.79 6.18 7.49
CA ASN A 183 11.40 6.09 7.01
C ASN A 183 11.31 5.69 5.52
N LYS A 184 12.43 5.71 4.80
CA LYS A 184 12.51 5.31 3.39
C LYS A 184 12.72 3.78 3.24
N VAL A 185 13.34 3.15 4.23
CA VAL A 185 13.59 1.69 4.32
C VAL A 185 12.36 1.00 4.89
#